data_AF-A0A529LSQ1-F1
#
_entry.id   AF-A0A529LSQ1-F1
#
_cell.length_a   1.000
_cell.length_b   1.000
_cell.length_c   1.000
_cell.angle_alpha   90.00
_cell.angle_beta   90.00
_cell.angle_gamma   90.00
#
_symmetry.space_group_name_H-M   'P 1'
#
loop_
_entity.id
_entity.type
_entity.pdbx_description
1 polymer ?
#
loop_
_entity_poly.entity_id
_entity_poly.type
_entity_poly.pdbx_seq_one_letter_code
_entity_poly.pdbx_strand_id
1 'polypeptide(L)'
;FLLAPVALVIAYNVLRLVQLGFNQLRDALFARVGQYAVRQLAYRTFVHMHELSLRFHLERRTGGLSRIIERGTKGIETIVRFIMLNTAPTILEFALTAGIFAFTYGWKYVAVVAVTVWLYVWFTVKASDWRISIRRDMNDSDTDANTKAIDSLLNFETVKYFTNERMEAERFDHSMARYE
;
A
#
# COMPACT_ATOMS: atom_id res chain seq x y z
N PHE A 1 14.57 -12.35 -49.25
CA PHE A 1 13.39 -11.57 -48.79
C PHE A 1 13.00 -11.82 -47.33
N LEU A 2 13.12 -13.03 -46.77
CA LEU A 2 12.78 -13.30 -45.36
C LEU A 2 13.89 -13.00 -44.33
N LEU A 3 15.14 -12.82 -44.76
CA LEU A 3 16.28 -12.60 -43.85
C LEU A 3 16.17 -11.28 -43.05
N ALA A 4 15.73 -10.18 -43.66
CA ALA A 4 15.61 -8.89 -42.97
C ALA A 4 14.49 -8.89 -41.89
N PRO A 5 13.27 -9.38 -42.17
CA PRO A 5 12.25 -9.55 -41.13
C PRO A 5 12.70 -10.47 -39.99
N VAL A 6 13.33 -11.61 -40.31
CA VAL A 6 13.81 -12.56 -39.30
C VAL A 6 14.92 -11.94 -38.44
N ALA A 7 15.85 -11.21 -39.05
CA ALA A 7 16.91 -10.51 -38.32
C ALA A 7 16.35 -9.44 -37.35
N LEU A 8 15.33 -8.68 -37.77
CA LEU A 8 14.67 -7.69 -36.91
C LEU A 8 13.95 -8.34 -35.72
N VAL A 9 13.27 -9.46 -35.94
CA VAL A 9 12.60 -10.21 -34.87
C VAL A 9 13.63 -10.72 -33.85
N ILE A 10 14.74 -11.28 -34.31
CA ILE A 10 15.82 -11.74 -33.42
C ILE A 10 16.41 -10.55 -32.65
N ALA A 11 16.75 -9.45 -33.34
CA ALA A 11 17.31 -8.26 -32.72
C ALA A 11 16.38 -7.67 -31.65
N TYR A 12 15.09 -7.57 -31.93
CA TYR A 12 14.08 -7.10 -30.96
C TYR A 12 14.05 -7.98 -29.71
N ASN A 13 14.05 -9.31 -29.86
CA ASN A 13 14.04 -10.23 -28.73
C ASN A 13 15.33 -10.16 -27.90
N VAL A 14 16.49 -10.03 -28.55
CA VAL A 14 17.77 -9.85 -27.86
C VAL A 14 17.79 -8.53 -27.08
N LEU A 15 17.37 -7.42 -27.70
CA LEU A 15 17.25 -6.12 -27.04
C LEU A 15 16.30 -6.18 -25.85
N ARG A 16 15.18 -6.91 -25.98
CA ARG A 16 14.22 -7.11 -24.88
C ARG A 16 14.82 -7.91 -23.73
N LEU A 17 15.61 -8.96 -24.01
CA LEU A 17 16.34 -9.70 -22.97
C LEU A 17 17.36 -8.82 -22.25
N VAL A 18 18.10 -7.99 -23.00
CA VAL A 18 19.05 -7.03 -22.45
C VAL A 18 18.35 -5.99 -21.57
N GLN A 19 17.22 -5.44 -22.03
CA GLN A 19 16.41 -4.51 -21.25
C GLN A 19 15.94 -5.13 -19.93
N LEU A 20 15.43 -6.37 -19.96
CA LEU A 20 15.05 -7.10 -18.76
C LEU A 20 16.25 -7.31 -17.81
N GLY A 21 17.42 -7.65 -18.36
CA GLY A 21 18.67 -7.76 -17.59
C GLY A 21 19.05 -6.45 -16.89
N PHE A 22 18.97 -5.31 -17.58
CA PHE A 22 19.23 -4.00 -16.99
C PHE A 22 18.24 -3.63 -15.89
N ASN A 23 16.96 -3.96 -16.07
CA ASN A 23 15.94 -3.74 -15.04
C ASN A 23 16.26 -4.55 -13.78
N GLN A 24 16.61 -5.83 -13.92
CA GLN A 24 17.00 -6.67 -12.78
C GLN A 24 18.30 -6.19 -12.12
N LEU A 25 19.26 -5.73 -12.92
CA LEU A 25 20.49 -5.14 -12.39
C LEU A 25 20.20 -3.88 -11.57
N ARG A 26 19.36 -2.98 -12.10
CA ARG A 26 18.92 -1.78 -11.37
C ARG A 26 18.27 -2.18 -10.05
N ASP A 27 17.33 -3.12 -10.08
CA ASP A 27 16.60 -3.54 -8.87
C ASP A 27 17.56 -4.16 -7.85
N ALA A 28 18.55 -4.95 -8.28
CA ALA A 28 19.60 -5.49 -7.41
C ALA A 28 20.49 -4.40 -6.81
N LEU A 29 20.87 -3.39 -7.60
CA LEU A 29 21.65 -2.22 -7.12
C LEU A 29 20.86 -1.43 -6.07
N PHE A 30 19.58 -1.19 -6.33
CA PHE A 30 18.69 -0.47 -5.42
C PHE A 30 18.32 -1.26 -4.17
N ALA A 31 18.29 -2.60 -4.24
CA ALA A 31 17.99 -3.43 -3.08
C ALA A 31 18.93 -3.13 -1.91
N ARG A 32 20.23 -2.95 -2.16
CA ARG A 32 21.20 -2.66 -1.10
C ARG A 32 20.94 -1.30 -0.42
N VAL A 33 20.63 -0.28 -1.22
CA VAL A 33 20.29 1.08 -0.73
C VAL A 33 18.97 1.05 0.03
N GLY A 34 17.97 0.35 -0.50
CA GLY A 34 16.66 0.24 0.12
C GLY A 34 16.68 -0.51 1.45
N GLN A 35 17.38 -1.64 1.52
CA GLN A 35 17.53 -2.38 2.78
C GLN A 35 18.31 -1.56 3.82
N TYR A 36 19.33 -0.80 3.41
CA TYR A 36 20.04 0.11 4.32
C TYR A 36 19.10 1.19 4.90
N ALA A 37 18.30 1.83 4.07
CA ALA A 37 17.35 2.86 4.51
C ALA A 37 16.27 2.29 5.44
N VAL A 38 15.70 1.13 5.10
CA VAL A 38 14.74 0.42 5.95
C VAL A 38 15.36 0.13 7.32
N ARG A 39 16.59 -0.41 7.35
CA ARG A 39 17.30 -0.70 8.60
C ARG A 39 17.54 0.57 9.42
N GLN A 40 18.00 1.65 8.77
CA GLN A 40 18.30 2.91 9.45
C GLN A 40 17.05 3.54 10.07
N LEU A 41 15.92 3.47 9.38
CA LEU A 41 14.67 4.00 9.90
C LEU A 41 14.10 3.13 11.03
N ALA A 42 14.18 1.81 10.91
CA ALA A 42 13.81 0.90 11.99
C ALA A 42 14.62 1.19 13.26
N TYR A 43 15.93 1.41 13.11
CA TYR A 43 16.80 1.81 14.21
C TYR A 43 16.38 3.15 14.83
N ARG A 44 16.16 4.20 14.02
CA ARG A 44 15.71 5.51 14.52
C ARG A 44 14.37 5.42 15.24
N THR A 45 13.46 4.61 14.72
CA THR A 45 12.16 4.37 15.35
C THR A 45 12.33 3.71 16.71
N PHE A 46 13.19 2.69 16.81
CA PHE A 46 13.51 2.03 18.08
C PHE A 46 14.13 2.97 19.11
N VAL A 47 15.08 3.82 18.69
CA VAL A 47 15.71 4.83 19.57
C VAL A 47 14.68 5.84 20.05
N HIS A 48 13.89 6.41 19.14
CA HIS A 48 12.85 7.38 19.49
C HIS A 48 11.84 6.80 20.48
N MET A 49 11.48 5.52 20.31
CA MET A 49 10.61 4.81 21.25
C MET A 49 11.19 4.79 22.67
N HIS A 50 12.51 4.62 22.84
CA HIS A 50 13.17 4.64 24.14
C HIS A 50 13.27 6.05 24.75
N GLU A 51 13.32 7.09 23.92
CA GLU A 51 13.41 8.49 24.37
C GLU A 51 12.08 9.03 24.93
N LEU A 52 10.97 8.31 24.73
CA LEU A 52 9.67 8.73 25.24
C LEU A 52 9.59 8.62 26.77
N SER A 53 8.81 9.51 27.38
CA SER A 53 8.71 9.63 28.84
C SER A 53 8.33 8.31 29.55
N LEU A 54 8.74 8.17 30.81
CA LEU A 54 8.35 7.03 31.65
C LEU A 54 6.82 6.90 31.75
N ARG A 55 6.10 8.02 31.83
CA ARG A 55 4.62 8.05 31.82
C ARG A 55 4.05 7.39 30.57
N PHE A 56 4.58 7.72 29.39
CA PHE A 56 4.18 7.10 28.12
C PHE A 56 4.38 5.57 28.14
N HIS A 57 5.48 5.11 28.72
CA HIS A 57 5.77 3.68 28.84
C HIS A 57 4.89 2.96 29.88
N LEU A 58 4.49 3.63 30.96
CA LEU A 58 3.61 3.08 32.00
C LEU A 58 2.15 2.99 31.56
N GLU A 59 1.64 4.01 30.84
CA GLU A 59 0.29 4.01 30.24
C GLU A 59 0.11 2.90 29.18
N ARG A 60 1.23 2.41 28.61
CA ARG A 60 1.29 1.36 27.58
C ARG A 60 0.91 -0.04 28.06
N ARG A 61 0.89 -0.28 29.38
CA ARG A 61 0.50 -1.57 29.99
C ARG A 61 -0.97 -1.95 29.77
N THR A 62 -1.76 -1.04 29.22
CA THR A 62 -3.18 -1.23 28.88
C THR A 62 -3.42 -2.11 27.64
N GLY A 63 -2.38 -2.68 27.02
CA GLY A 63 -2.48 -3.59 25.85
C GLY A 63 -2.84 -2.89 24.53
N GLY A 64 -3.85 -2.01 24.55
CA GLY A 64 -4.30 -1.22 23.40
C GLY A 64 -3.24 -0.27 22.85
N LEU A 65 -2.59 0.51 23.72
CA LEU A 65 -1.50 1.41 23.32
C LEU A 65 -0.32 0.65 22.69
N SER A 66 0.00 -0.54 23.23
CA SER A 66 1.07 -1.39 22.70
C SER A 66 0.73 -1.91 21.29
N ARG A 67 -0.51 -2.32 21.04
CA ARG A 67 -0.97 -2.76 19.71
C ARG A 67 -1.02 -1.62 18.69
N ILE A 68 -1.39 -0.41 19.11
CA ILE A 68 -1.36 0.77 18.22
C ILE A 68 0.06 1.03 17.75
N ILE A 69 1.03 0.98 18.65
CA ILE A 69 2.41 1.31 18.29
C ILE A 69 3.05 0.20 17.47
N GLU A 70 2.80 -1.08 17.77
CA GLU A 70 3.26 -2.18 16.91
C GLU A 70 2.72 -2.06 15.48
N ARG A 71 1.43 -1.72 15.33
CA ARG A 71 0.85 -1.47 14.00
C ARG A 71 1.47 -0.25 13.33
N GLY A 72 1.70 0.83 14.09
CA GLY A 72 2.35 2.04 13.59
C GLY A 72 3.76 1.78 13.07
N THR A 73 4.60 1.09 13.85
CA THR A 73 5.98 0.79 13.45
C THR A 73 6.03 -0.15 12.23
N LYS A 74 5.20 -1.19 12.19
CA LYS A 74 5.05 -2.07 11.02
C LYS A 74 4.55 -1.30 9.79
N GLY A 75 3.62 -0.36 9.96
CA GLY A 75 3.13 0.50 8.89
C GLY A 75 4.23 1.40 8.31
N ILE A 76 5.01 2.06 9.17
CA ILE A 76 6.16 2.87 8.77
C ILE A 76 7.17 2.01 7.99
N GLU A 77 7.53 0.84 8.50
CA GLU A 77 8.45 -0.08 7.83
C GLU A 77 7.93 -0.45 6.43
N THR A 78 6.64 -0.79 6.32
CA THR A 78 6.01 -1.17 5.06
C THR A 78 6.06 -0.04 4.03
N ILE A 79 5.68 1.18 4.45
CA ILE A 79 5.70 2.37 3.59
C ILE A 79 7.12 2.64 3.10
N VAL A 80 8.10 2.59 4.00
CA VAL A 80 9.50 2.90 3.65
C VAL A 80 10.09 1.85 2.76
N ARG A 81 9.80 0.57 3.03
CA ARG A 81 10.18 -0.54 2.14
C ARG A 81 9.59 -0.34 0.74
N PHE A 82 8.31 0.02 0.64
CA PHE A 82 7.65 0.28 -0.64
C PHE A 82 8.27 1.47 -1.38
N ILE A 83 8.50 2.59 -0.69
CA ILE A 83 9.10 3.79 -1.28
C ILE A 83 10.52 3.48 -1.77
N MET A 84 11.35 2.85 -0.93
CA MET A 84 12.76 2.64 -1.25
C MET A 84 12.98 1.55 -2.32
N LEU A 85 12.17 0.48 -2.31
CA LEU A 85 12.36 -0.65 -3.23
C LEU A 85 11.54 -0.55 -4.52
N ASN A 86 10.46 0.23 -4.56
CA ASN A 86 9.61 0.35 -5.75
C ASN A 86 9.54 1.78 -6.26
N THR A 87 9.17 2.74 -5.39
CA THR A 87 8.91 4.12 -5.83
C THR A 87 10.19 4.83 -6.29
N ALA A 88 11.28 4.71 -5.53
CA ALA A 88 12.53 5.39 -5.85
C ALA A 88 13.17 4.89 -7.17
N PRO A 89 13.29 3.57 -7.44
CA PRO A 89 13.73 3.08 -8.75
C PRO A 89 12.84 3.55 -9.91
N THR A 90 11.52 3.58 -9.69
CA THR A 90 10.54 4.01 -10.70
C THR A 90 10.70 5.49 -11.04
N ILE A 91 10.89 6.36 -10.04
CA ILE A 91 11.14 7.79 -10.25
C ILE A 91 12.45 8.00 -11.01
N LEU A 92 13.51 7.27 -10.65
CA LEU A 92 14.77 7.36 -11.38
C LEU A 92 14.64 6.90 -12.83
N GLU A 93 13.96 5.77 -13.08
CA GLU A 93 13.68 5.27 -14.42
C GLU A 93 12.91 6.28 -15.26
N PHE A 94 11.87 6.90 -14.67
CA PHE A 94 11.12 7.95 -15.32
C PHE A 94 12.01 9.16 -15.67
N ALA A 95 12.84 9.63 -14.73
CA ALA A 95 13.72 10.76 -14.94
C ALA A 95 14.77 10.49 -16.04
N LEU A 96 15.37 9.30 -16.05
CA LEU A 96 16.32 8.88 -17.09
C LEU A 96 15.63 8.78 -18.45
N THR A 97 14.45 8.16 -18.50
CA THR A 97 13.66 8.03 -19.73
C THR A 97 13.26 9.40 -20.27
N ALA A 98 12.79 10.30 -19.40
CA ALA A 98 12.46 11.68 -19.77
C ALA A 98 13.67 12.44 -20.32
N GLY A 99 14.86 12.29 -19.71
CA GLY A 99 16.11 12.89 -20.20
C GLY A 99 16.50 12.39 -21.59
N ILE A 100 16.43 11.07 -21.81
CA ILE A 100 16.70 10.46 -23.14
C ILE A 100 15.70 10.99 -24.17
N PHE A 101 14.40 11.00 -23.85
CA PHE A 101 13.38 11.52 -24.75
C PHE A 101 13.57 13.01 -25.08
N ALA A 102 13.95 13.82 -24.10
CA ALA A 102 14.22 15.24 -24.31
C ALA A 102 15.35 15.43 -25.34
N PHE A 103 16.41 14.63 -25.25
CA PHE A 103 17.56 14.71 -26.15
C PHE A 103 17.26 14.16 -27.55
N THR A 104 16.58 13.02 -27.65
CA THR A 104 16.34 12.34 -28.94
C THR A 104 15.16 12.91 -29.72
N TYR A 105 14.06 13.25 -29.06
CA TYR A 105 12.80 13.66 -29.70
C TYR A 105 12.45 15.13 -29.46
N GLY A 106 13.13 15.80 -28.52
CA GLY A 106 12.88 17.18 -28.14
C GLY A 106 11.89 17.33 -26.97
N TRP A 107 11.91 18.50 -26.33
CA TRP A 107 11.19 18.76 -25.08
C TRP A 107 9.67 18.65 -25.17
N LYS A 108 9.08 18.86 -26.37
CA LYS A 108 7.62 18.80 -26.57
C LYS A 108 7.05 17.41 -26.25
N TYR A 109 7.75 16.34 -26.61
CA TYR A 109 7.31 14.97 -26.31
C TYR A 109 7.35 14.68 -24.81
N VAL A 110 8.40 15.15 -24.13
CA VAL A 110 8.52 15.01 -22.68
C VAL A 110 7.39 15.75 -21.96
N ALA A 111 7.01 16.95 -22.44
CA ALA A 111 5.87 17.67 -21.89
C ALA A 111 4.55 16.88 -22.00
N VAL A 112 4.29 16.25 -23.16
CA VAL A 112 3.09 15.40 -23.35
C VAL A 112 3.11 14.20 -22.41
N VAL A 113 4.25 13.51 -22.27
CA VAL A 113 4.40 12.39 -21.34
C VAL A 113 4.19 12.83 -19.90
N ALA A 114 4.80 13.96 -19.49
CA ALA A 114 4.67 14.50 -18.14
C ALA A 114 3.21 14.86 -17.81
N VAL A 115 2.49 15.50 -18.74
CA VAL A 115 1.06 15.80 -18.58
C VAL A 115 0.24 14.51 -18.45
N THR A 116 0.54 13.50 -19.27
CA THR A 116 -0.17 12.20 -19.22
C THR A 116 0.04 11.50 -17.88
N VAL A 117 1.28 11.45 -17.38
CA VAL A 117 1.59 10.87 -16.06
C VAL A 117 0.92 11.67 -14.95
N TRP A 118 0.94 13.01 -15.02
CA TRP A 118 0.29 13.86 -14.05
C TRP A 118 -1.23 13.62 -13.99
N LEU A 119 -1.90 13.55 -15.15
CA LEU A 119 -3.32 13.23 -15.24
C LEU A 119 -3.63 11.84 -14.67
N TYR A 120 -2.80 10.84 -14.98
CA TYR A 120 -2.94 9.50 -14.45
C TYR A 120 -2.82 9.48 -12.91
N VAL A 121 -1.80 10.13 -12.35
CA VAL A 121 -1.61 10.21 -10.90
C VAL A 121 -2.77 10.95 -10.24
N TRP A 122 -3.18 12.10 -10.78
CA TRP A 122 -4.30 12.88 -10.28
C TRP A 122 -5.59 12.07 -10.26
N PHE A 123 -5.92 11.42 -11.38
CA PHE A 123 -7.11 10.57 -11.48
C PHE A 123 -7.03 9.40 -10.50
N THR A 124 -5.88 8.74 -10.42
CA THR A 124 -5.68 7.59 -9.54
C THR A 124 -5.86 7.98 -8.07
N VAL A 125 -5.30 9.11 -7.64
CA VAL A 125 -5.47 9.62 -6.27
C VAL A 125 -6.94 9.92 -6.00
N LYS A 126 -7.60 10.69 -6.88
CA LYS A 126 -9.01 11.05 -6.71
C LYS A 126 -9.94 9.82 -6.65
N ALA A 127 -9.71 8.85 -7.53
CA ALA A 127 -10.47 7.59 -7.54
C ALA A 127 -10.15 6.72 -6.31
N SER A 128 -8.89 6.72 -5.84
CA SER A 128 -8.48 5.99 -4.65
C SER A 128 -9.11 6.58 -3.39
N ASP A 129 -9.10 7.90 -3.23
CA ASP A 129 -9.70 8.58 -2.08
C ASP A 129 -11.20 8.32 -2.00
N TRP A 130 -11.90 8.38 -3.15
CA TRP A 130 -13.31 8.01 -3.22
C TRP A 130 -13.54 6.56 -2.78
N ARG A 131 -12.73 5.62 -3.28
CA ARG A 131 -12.82 4.20 -2.91
C ARG A 131 -12.48 3.95 -1.44
N ILE A 132 -11.54 4.70 -0.86
CA ILE A 132 -11.17 4.61 0.55
C ILE A 132 -12.35 5.02 1.42
N SER A 133 -13.09 6.07 1.06
CA SER A 133 -14.30 6.48 1.79
C SER A 133 -15.31 5.34 1.86
N ILE A 134 -15.63 4.73 0.71
CA ILE A 134 -16.56 3.60 0.64
C ILE A 134 -16.08 2.43 1.50
N ARG A 135 -14.79 2.08 1.39
CA ARG A 135 -14.20 0.98 2.18
C ARG A 135 -14.23 1.26 3.68
N ARG A 136 -14.13 2.52 4.08
CA ARG A 136 -14.23 2.91 5.48
C ARG A 136 -15.63 2.66 6.01
N ASP A 137 -16.66 3.11 5.30
CA ASP A 137 -18.06 2.90 5.67
C ASP A 137 -18.40 1.40 5.74
N MET A 138 -17.92 0.60 4.78
CA MET A 138 -18.06 -0.86 4.81
C MET A 138 -17.37 -1.47 6.05
N ASN A 139 -16.12 -1.10 6.34
CA ASN A 139 -15.39 -1.67 7.48
C ASN A 139 -16.04 -1.30 8.83
N ASP A 140 -16.60 -0.10 8.94
CA ASP A 140 -17.33 0.33 10.14
C ASP A 140 -18.61 -0.52 10.32
N SER A 141 -19.33 -0.80 9.23
CA SER A 141 -20.51 -1.67 9.24
C SER A 141 -20.19 -3.13 9.58
N ASP A 142 -19.10 -3.66 9.03
CA ASP A 142 -18.58 -5.01 9.34
C ASP A 142 -18.23 -5.13 10.82
N THR A 143 -17.56 -4.11 11.37
CA THR A 143 -17.18 -4.06 12.79
C THR A 143 -18.41 -4.03 13.70
N ASP A 144 -19.44 -3.26 13.35
CA ASP A 144 -20.70 -3.21 14.10
C ASP A 144 -21.45 -4.55 14.05
N ALA A 145 -21.57 -5.18 12.87
CA ALA A 145 -22.18 -6.50 12.71
C ALA A 145 -21.44 -7.57 13.53
N ASN A 146 -20.11 -7.56 13.47
CA ASN A 146 -19.26 -8.50 14.21
C ASN A 146 -19.42 -8.32 15.73
N THR A 147 -19.45 -7.08 16.20
CA THR A 147 -19.66 -6.75 17.61
C THR A 147 -21.01 -7.29 18.10
N LYS A 148 -22.10 -7.07 17.35
CA LYS A 148 -23.44 -7.58 17.67
C LYS A 148 -23.49 -9.11 17.70
N ALA A 149 -22.86 -9.76 16.72
CA ALA A 149 -22.80 -11.22 16.68
C ALA A 149 -22.05 -11.80 17.90
N ILE A 150 -20.88 -11.23 18.24
CA ILE A 150 -20.12 -11.65 19.42
C ILE A 150 -20.93 -11.42 20.69
N ASP A 151 -21.57 -10.26 20.86
CA ASP A 151 -22.36 -9.94 22.05
C ASP A 151 -23.57 -10.89 22.21
N SER A 152 -24.28 -11.20 21.13
CA SER A 152 -25.39 -12.15 21.16
C SER A 152 -24.94 -13.57 21.51
N LEU A 153 -23.74 -14.00 21.09
CA LEU A 153 -23.20 -15.33 21.38
C LEU A 153 -22.63 -15.42 22.80
N LEU A 154 -21.98 -14.37 23.29
CA LEU A 154 -21.51 -14.30 24.67
C LEU A 154 -22.68 -14.27 25.66
N ASN A 155 -23.76 -13.55 25.32
CA ASN A 155 -24.96 -13.45 26.13
C ASN A 155 -26.08 -14.40 25.68
N PHE A 156 -25.69 -15.55 25.10
CA PHE A 156 -26.63 -16.51 24.51
C PHE A 156 -27.75 -16.93 25.47
N GLU A 157 -27.43 -17.15 26.75
CA GLU A 157 -28.42 -17.50 27.77
C GLU A 157 -29.49 -16.43 27.92
N THR A 158 -29.11 -15.15 27.99
CA THR A 158 -30.04 -14.02 28.10
C THR A 158 -30.96 -13.95 26.88
N VAL A 159 -30.39 -14.08 25.68
CA VAL A 159 -31.18 -14.07 24.43
C VAL A 159 -32.22 -15.21 24.44
N LYS A 160 -31.84 -16.40 24.92
CA LYS A 160 -32.73 -17.56 25.03
C LYS A 160 -33.78 -17.40 26.13
N TYR A 161 -33.43 -16.86 27.29
CA TYR A 161 -34.38 -16.62 28.37
C TYR A 161 -35.51 -15.67 27.95
N PHE A 162 -35.20 -14.68 27.12
CA PHE A 162 -36.19 -13.71 26.62
C PHE A 162 -36.78 -14.05 25.24
N THR A 163 -36.38 -15.16 24.60
CA THR A 163 -36.84 -15.57 23.26
C THR A 163 -36.67 -14.45 22.21
N ASN A 164 -35.52 -13.76 22.26
CA ASN A 164 -35.23 -12.57 21.46
C ASN A 164 -34.36 -12.86 20.22
N GLU A 165 -34.26 -14.11 19.76
CA GLU A 165 -33.36 -14.51 18.68
C GLU A 165 -33.63 -13.77 17.37
N ARG A 166 -34.91 -13.58 17.04
CA ARG A 166 -35.31 -12.86 15.82
C ARG A 166 -34.88 -11.39 15.86
N MET A 167 -34.99 -10.76 17.03
CA MET A 167 -34.59 -9.36 17.20
C MET A 167 -33.07 -9.20 17.01
N GLU A 168 -32.26 -10.10 17.57
CA GLU A 168 -30.80 -10.06 17.37
C GLU A 168 -30.41 -10.38 15.92
N ALA A 169 -31.11 -11.31 15.27
CA ALA A 169 -30.92 -11.59 13.84
C ALA A 169 -31.23 -10.37 12.96
N GLU A 170 -32.33 -9.65 13.21
CA GLU A 170 -32.69 -8.42 12.49
C GLU A 170 -31.67 -7.28 12.74
N ARG A 171 -31.15 -7.16 13.98
CA ARG A 171 -30.11 -6.17 14.31
C ARG A 171 -28.78 -6.44 13.60
N PHE A 172 -28.43 -7.72 13.44
CA PHE A 172 -27.26 -8.15 12.67
C PHE A 172 -27.47 -7.88 11.17
N ASP A 173 -28.64 -8.28 10.63
CA ASP A 173 -28.99 -8.11 9.22
C ASP A 173 -28.97 -6.64 8.79
N HIS A 174 -29.51 -5.74 9.60
CA HIS A 174 -29.46 -4.29 9.32
C HIS A 174 -28.02 -3.74 9.25
N SER A 175 -27.08 -4.29 10.03
CA SER A 175 -25.65 -3.91 9.91
C SER A 175 -24.98 -4.54 8.70
N MET A 176 -25.45 -5.68 8.23
CA MET A 176 -24.96 -6.27 6.98
C MET A 176 -25.52 -5.58 5.74
N ALA A 177 -26.76 -5.10 5.78
CA ALA A 177 -27.35 -4.32 4.69
C ALA A 177 -26.62 -2.99 4.40
N ARG A 178 -25.91 -2.41 5.40
CA ARG A 178 -25.03 -1.24 5.19
C ARG A 178 -23.66 -1.57 4.65
N TYR A 179 -23.25 -2.84 4.76
CA TYR A 179 -21.98 -3.33 4.22
C TYR A 179 -22.09 -3.62 2.72
N GLU A 180 -23.25 -4.10 2.28
CA GLU A 180 -23.59 -4.38 0.88
C GLU A 180 -23.59 -3.11 0.01
#